data_AF-A0A087RNT2-F1
#
_entry.id   AF-A0A087RNT2-F1
#
_cell.length_a   1.000
_cell.length_b   1.000
_cell.length_c   1.000
_cell.angle_alpha   90.00
_cell.angle_beta   90.00
_cell.angle_gamma   90.00
#
_symmetry.space_group_name_H-M   'P 1'
#
loop_
_entity.id
_entity.type
_entity.pdbx_description
1 polymer ?
#
loop_
_entity_poly.entity_id
_entity_poly.type
_entity_poly.pdbx_seq_one_letter_code
_entity_poly.pdbx_strand_id
1 'polypeptide(L)'
;MFEISKTDLAGRIGKIETNHGKIETPAYVPVIHPVKQTIPSKKIKEIGFDLVITNAYITRNNYGEKAVKKGIHKIIDYDRGIMTDSGGYQVLEYGDVPVSPTEMANFEQGIMTDFAIPLDKPTGFGLPIKKAEAYVKHTLKVCKQTIEDSKDNGQIWIGPIQGGEHFDLVAKSTKGLIKMGYKMLALGSPVEFMESYEYKLLAQMIVAAKKQIPHNIPLHLFGAGHPLTIPFAVALGCDTFDSASYMLYAKQNRYITEDGTRDLSDIVVFPCNCEVCAKYTPDELRQLEYTEKINQLAIHNLHAIKLEVDKVKQAIHEGRLWEYVIKKARAHPKLFEMVEVMTQNAEFLRIGTPKFKERAIFLFDKEDQYRPEVQSFHETVRKFKSKKKRLLITKESSTKPGYLSHQFVNLSKKLKDFEDIQICQYNPQLGLIPIEISDIFPAAHHETSRMDFDPKEFTEFEKTWKVFFDNNQFSEIRYDKKDEFLKYFVKLLPKNIKKKSFS
;
A
#
# COMPACT_ATOMS: atom_id res chain seq x y z
N MET A 1 -3.19 1.11 22.15
CA MET A 1 -4.52 1.13 21.47
C MET A 1 -4.29 1.57 20.02
N PHE A 2 -4.96 0.97 19.02
CA PHE A 2 -4.89 1.41 17.61
C PHE A 2 -6.27 1.81 17.13
N GLU A 3 -6.42 3.07 16.73
CA GLU A 3 -7.67 3.64 16.23
C GLU A 3 -7.51 4.03 14.75
N ILE A 4 -8.48 3.65 13.91
CA ILE A 4 -8.49 4.01 12.49
C ILE A 4 -9.43 5.19 12.29
N SER A 5 -8.95 6.23 11.59
CA SER A 5 -9.71 7.46 11.30
C SER A 5 -10.18 7.54 9.85
N LYS A 6 -9.36 7.10 8.89
CA LYS A 6 -9.71 7.06 7.45
C LYS A 6 -9.08 5.85 6.78
N THR A 7 -9.71 5.38 5.70
CA THR A 7 -9.25 4.26 4.90
C THR A 7 -9.43 4.54 3.42
N ASP A 8 -8.53 3.97 2.60
CA ASP A 8 -8.69 3.84 1.16
C ASP A 8 -7.88 2.62 0.69
N LEU A 9 -8.48 1.75 -0.12
CA LEU A 9 -7.96 0.41 -0.39
C LEU A 9 -7.71 -0.35 0.93
N ALA A 10 -6.61 -1.09 1.09
CA ALA A 10 -6.25 -1.64 2.40
C ALA A 10 -5.47 -0.65 3.29
N GLY A 11 -5.15 0.54 2.78
CA GLY A 11 -4.44 1.60 3.49
C GLY A 11 -5.32 2.34 4.49
N ARG A 12 -4.71 2.82 5.57
CA ARG A 12 -5.43 3.46 6.67
C ARG A 12 -4.59 4.51 7.40
N ILE A 13 -5.26 5.61 7.73
CA ILE A 13 -4.74 6.59 8.68
C ILE A 13 -5.23 6.22 10.06
N GLY A 14 -4.31 5.95 10.97
CA GLY A 14 -4.64 5.55 12.33
C GLY A 14 -3.71 6.16 13.36
N LYS A 15 -3.98 5.88 14.65
CA LYS A 15 -3.21 6.38 15.78
C LYS A 15 -2.83 5.21 16.70
N ILE A 16 -1.54 5.07 16.97
CA ILE A 16 -1.00 4.14 17.95
C ILE A 16 -0.59 4.94 19.19
N GLU A 17 -1.07 4.54 20.36
CA GLU A 17 -0.66 5.14 21.64
C GLU A 17 0.48 4.36 22.29
N THR A 18 1.51 5.08 22.74
CA THR A 18 2.69 4.56 23.46
C THR A 18 2.95 5.34 24.74
N ASN A 19 3.94 4.90 25.54
CA ASN A 19 4.36 5.60 26.75
C ASN A 19 4.90 7.02 26.46
N HIS A 20 5.43 7.25 25.26
CA HIS A 20 6.07 8.51 24.85
C HIS A 20 5.30 9.29 23.77
N GLY A 21 4.00 8.99 23.58
CA GLY A 21 3.10 9.81 22.78
C GLY A 21 2.24 9.02 21.80
N LYS A 22 1.66 9.74 20.84
CA LYS A 22 0.81 9.18 19.80
C LYS A 22 1.57 9.16 18.48
N ILE A 23 1.49 8.05 17.77
CA ILE A 23 2.07 7.88 16.44
C ILE A 23 0.94 7.80 15.42
N GLU A 24 0.91 8.72 14.47
CA GLU A 24 -0.06 8.69 13.37
C GLU A 24 0.47 7.86 12.19
N THR A 25 -0.24 6.80 11.83
CA THR A 25 0.07 5.94 10.69
C THR A 25 -0.61 6.45 9.40
N PRO A 26 -0.08 6.15 8.19
CA PRO A 26 1.18 5.46 7.94
C PRO A 26 2.39 6.27 8.42
N ALA A 27 3.40 5.61 9.00
CA ALA A 27 4.60 6.30 9.49
C ALA A 27 5.88 5.65 8.97
N TYR A 28 6.81 6.46 8.46
CA TYR A 28 8.18 6.04 8.27
C TYR A 28 8.95 6.20 9.59
N VAL A 29 9.82 5.24 9.88
CA VAL A 29 10.52 5.05 11.13
C VAL A 29 12.03 5.08 10.85
N PRO A 30 12.70 6.25 10.93
CA PRO A 30 14.12 6.34 10.64
C PRO A 30 14.95 5.48 11.59
N VAL A 31 15.91 4.73 11.04
CA VAL A 31 16.90 4.01 11.86
C VAL A 31 17.91 5.02 12.42
N ILE A 32 18.05 5.04 13.74
CA ILE A 32 19.10 5.77 14.47
C ILE A 32 20.12 4.77 15.00
N HIS A 33 21.36 4.87 14.52
CA HIS A 33 22.42 4.00 15.01
C HIS A 33 22.87 4.47 16.42
N PRO A 34 22.80 3.64 17.47
CA PRO A 34 22.95 4.11 18.84
C PRO A 34 24.34 4.68 19.18
N VAL A 35 25.38 4.27 18.43
CA VAL A 35 26.77 4.74 18.61
C VAL A 35 27.25 5.71 17.52
N LYS A 36 26.96 5.44 16.24
CA LYS A 36 27.58 6.10 15.08
C LYS A 36 26.69 7.18 14.44
N GLN A 37 25.64 7.61 15.13
CA GLN A 37 24.73 8.61 14.60
C GLN A 37 25.42 9.98 14.51
N THR A 38 25.45 10.57 13.31
CA THR A 38 26.05 11.89 13.07
C THR A 38 25.01 13.00 12.98
N ILE A 39 23.79 12.69 12.51
CA ILE A 39 22.67 13.63 12.51
C ILE A 39 22.03 13.65 13.90
N PRO A 40 21.94 14.82 14.58
CA PRO A 40 21.28 14.90 15.87
C PRO A 40 19.84 14.38 15.83
N SER A 41 19.46 13.55 16.79
CA SER A 41 18.10 13.01 16.89
C SER A 41 17.02 14.10 16.97
N LYS A 42 17.37 15.26 17.55
CA LYS A 42 16.53 16.47 17.53
C LYS A 42 16.21 16.92 16.10
N LYS A 43 17.15 16.85 15.16
CA LYS A 43 16.92 17.21 13.76
C LYS A 43 15.93 16.26 13.09
N ILE A 44 16.02 14.97 13.39
CA ILE A 44 15.05 13.96 12.91
C ILE A 44 13.65 14.28 13.45
N LYS A 45 13.54 14.65 14.74
CA LYS A 45 12.27 15.11 15.32
C LYS A 45 11.74 16.38 14.66
N GLU A 46 12.59 17.37 14.38
CA GLU A 46 12.21 18.63 13.73
C GLU A 46 11.63 18.43 12.32
N ILE A 47 12.06 17.40 11.58
CA ILE A 47 11.49 17.03 10.27
C ILE A 47 10.06 16.46 10.43
N GLY A 48 9.67 16.05 11.64
CA GLY A 48 8.32 15.55 11.94
C GLY A 48 8.23 14.02 11.97
N PHE A 49 9.32 13.33 12.30
CA PHE A 49 9.25 11.93 12.69
C PHE A 49 8.95 11.85 14.19
N ASP A 50 7.86 11.17 14.56
CA ASP A 50 7.46 10.90 15.95
C ASP A 50 7.80 9.48 16.43
N LEU A 51 8.31 8.64 15.53
CA LEU A 51 8.76 7.28 15.82
C LEU A 51 10.09 7.01 15.12
N VAL A 52 11.06 6.49 15.85
CA VAL A 52 12.37 6.04 15.33
C VAL A 52 12.61 4.60 15.74
N ILE A 53 13.50 3.91 15.02
CA ILE A 53 13.96 2.57 15.40
C ILE A 53 15.46 2.61 15.70
N THR A 54 15.91 1.81 16.65
CA THR A 54 17.33 1.56 16.90
C THR A 54 17.57 0.06 17.11
N ASN A 55 18.82 -0.35 17.32
CA ASN A 55 19.16 -1.75 17.45
C ASN A 55 19.56 -2.06 18.90
N ALA A 56 18.76 -2.90 19.57
CA ALA A 56 18.96 -3.27 20.96
C ALA A 56 20.19 -4.15 21.15
N TYR A 57 20.53 -5.02 20.19
CA TYR A 57 21.75 -5.84 20.24
C TYR A 57 23.02 -4.97 20.22
N ILE A 58 23.11 -4.01 19.30
CA ILE A 58 24.22 -3.05 19.26
C ILE A 58 24.25 -2.22 20.55
N THR A 59 23.09 -1.78 21.04
CA THR A 59 22.99 -1.02 22.29
C THR A 59 23.50 -1.82 23.48
N ARG A 60 23.12 -3.09 23.60
CA ARG A 60 23.59 -4.01 24.64
C ARG A 60 25.11 -4.14 24.61
N ASN A 61 25.68 -4.38 23.43
CA ASN A 61 27.12 -4.63 23.30
C ASN A 61 27.98 -3.40 23.59
N ASN A 62 27.45 -2.18 23.40
CA ASN A 62 28.20 -0.95 23.61
C ASN A 62 27.93 -0.27 24.96
N TYR A 63 26.72 -0.43 25.51
CA TYR A 63 26.31 0.27 26.73
C TYR A 63 25.92 -0.66 27.88
N GLY A 64 25.46 -1.89 27.61
CA GLY A 64 25.12 -2.90 28.62
C GLY A 64 24.23 -2.33 29.73
N GLU A 65 24.66 -2.51 30.99
CA GLU A 65 23.95 -1.99 32.17
C GLU A 65 23.71 -0.48 32.15
N LYS A 66 24.57 0.30 31.49
CA LYS A 66 24.37 1.76 31.40
C LYS A 66 23.11 2.10 30.62
N ALA A 67 22.77 1.32 29.59
CA ALA A 67 21.52 1.50 28.86
C ALA A 67 20.31 1.14 29.73
N VAL A 68 20.39 0.06 30.50
CA VAL A 68 19.32 -0.34 31.44
C VAL A 68 19.10 0.72 32.53
N LYS A 69 20.18 1.30 33.07
CA LYS A 69 20.09 2.36 34.10
C LYS A 69 19.55 3.68 33.55
N LYS A 70 19.80 4.01 32.28
CA LYS A 70 19.42 5.30 31.67
C LYS A 70 18.13 5.27 30.87
N GLY A 71 17.74 4.11 30.35
CA GLY A 71 16.69 3.96 29.34
C GLY A 71 17.15 4.35 27.92
N ILE A 72 16.51 3.77 26.92
CA ILE A 72 16.89 3.93 25.50
C ILE A 72 16.75 5.37 25.01
N HIS A 73 15.73 6.10 25.49
CA HIS A 73 15.49 7.51 25.18
C HIS A 73 16.69 8.40 25.50
N LYS A 74 17.38 8.14 26.62
CA LYS A 74 18.58 8.88 27.01
C LYS A 74 19.84 8.41 26.30
N ILE A 75 19.86 7.19 25.77
CA ILE A 75 20.99 6.67 24.98
C ILE A 75 21.01 7.32 23.60
N ILE A 76 19.86 7.44 22.94
CA ILE A 76 19.78 8.02 21.59
C ILE A 76 19.30 9.48 21.55
N ASP A 77 19.10 10.10 22.72
CA ASP A 77 18.63 11.48 22.90
C ASP A 77 17.34 11.80 22.12
N TYR A 78 16.30 11.00 22.35
CA TYR A 78 15.03 11.11 21.64
C TYR A 78 13.85 10.89 22.59
N ASP A 79 12.90 11.84 22.60
CA ASP A 79 11.82 11.95 23.59
C ASP A 79 10.43 11.62 23.01
N ARG A 80 10.38 11.03 21.81
CA ARG A 80 9.17 10.45 21.19
C ARG A 80 9.29 8.93 21.16
N GLY A 81 8.38 8.26 20.45
CA GLY A 81 8.32 6.80 20.39
C GLY A 81 9.63 6.17 19.88
N ILE A 82 10.11 5.14 20.55
CA ILE A 82 11.27 4.35 20.12
C ILE A 82 10.88 2.89 19.93
N MET A 83 11.20 2.37 18.75
CA MET A 83 11.21 0.95 18.44
C MET A 83 12.63 0.41 18.55
N THR A 84 12.77 -0.86 18.94
CA THR A 84 14.04 -1.56 18.91
C THR A 84 13.96 -2.87 18.14
N ASP A 85 14.91 -3.07 17.24
CA ASP A 85 15.22 -4.37 16.66
C ASP A 85 16.15 -5.13 17.62
N SER A 86 15.78 -6.36 17.97
CA SER A 86 16.55 -7.26 18.83
C SER A 86 17.82 -7.81 18.18
N GLY A 87 18.02 -7.54 16.90
CA GLY A 87 19.20 -7.96 16.13
C GLY A 87 18.91 -9.09 15.15
N GLY A 88 17.65 -9.26 14.76
CA GLY A 88 17.27 -10.24 13.73
C GLY A 88 18.06 -9.99 12.43
N TYR A 89 18.31 -8.73 12.07
CA TYR A 89 19.17 -8.41 10.92
C TYR A 89 20.60 -8.98 11.05
N GLN A 90 21.22 -8.94 12.24
CA GLN A 90 22.54 -9.57 12.44
C GLN A 90 22.46 -11.09 12.36
N VAL A 91 21.35 -11.71 12.77
CA VAL A 91 21.12 -13.15 12.56
C VAL A 91 21.00 -13.47 11.06
N LEU A 92 20.36 -12.58 10.28
CA LEU A 92 20.28 -12.73 8.82
C LEU A 92 21.65 -12.62 8.16
N GLU A 93 22.47 -11.63 8.54
CA GLU A 93 23.81 -11.42 7.97
C GLU A 93 24.84 -12.47 8.42
N TYR A 94 24.89 -12.78 9.73
CA TYR A 94 25.96 -13.59 10.34
C TYR A 94 25.52 -15.02 10.70
N GLY A 95 24.24 -15.35 10.54
CA GLY A 95 23.64 -16.66 10.81
C GLY A 95 23.19 -16.87 12.26
N ASP A 96 23.87 -16.25 13.24
CA ASP A 96 23.49 -16.28 14.65
C ASP A 96 24.08 -15.08 15.43
N VAL A 97 23.53 -14.81 16.62
CA VAL A 97 24.07 -13.83 17.57
C VAL A 97 24.32 -14.49 18.94
N PRO A 98 25.42 -14.16 19.65
CA PRO A 98 25.77 -14.75 20.94
C PRO A 98 24.94 -14.14 22.09
N VAL A 99 23.61 -14.19 21.99
CA VAL A 99 22.66 -13.79 23.02
C VAL A 99 21.41 -14.65 22.93
N SER A 100 20.91 -15.15 24.05
CA SER A 100 19.67 -15.93 24.02
C SER A 100 18.44 -15.02 23.83
N PRO A 101 17.35 -15.52 23.22
CA PRO A 101 16.15 -14.72 23.06
C PRO A 101 15.57 -14.16 24.36
N THR A 102 15.65 -14.93 25.45
CA THR A 102 15.18 -14.49 26.79
C THR A 102 16.05 -13.36 27.35
N GLU A 103 17.38 -13.45 27.23
CA GLU A 103 18.28 -12.37 27.66
C GLU A 103 18.04 -11.09 26.85
N MET A 104 17.80 -11.22 25.54
CA MET A 104 17.52 -10.09 24.68
C MET A 104 16.18 -9.44 25.06
N ALA A 105 15.13 -10.21 25.27
CA ALA A 105 13.84 -9.70 25.70
C ALA A 105 13.90 -8.99 27.06
N ASN A 106 14.64 -9.55 28.02
CA ASN A 106 14.89 -8.91 29.32
C ASN A 106 15.65 -7.58 29.17
N PHE A 107 16.61 -7.52 28.25
CA PHE A 107 17.34 -6.28 27.97
C PHE A 107 16.42 -5.22 27.34
N GLU A 108 15.59 -5.58 26.36
CA GLU A 108 14.62 -4.65 25.76
C GLU A 108 13.63 -4.08 26.78
N GLN A 109 13.13 -4.90 27.70
CA GLN A 109 12.34 -4.40 28.83
C GLN A 109 13.14 -3.47 29.74
N GLY A 110 14.37 -3.86 30.07
CA GLY A 110 15.25 -3.09 30.94
C GLY A 110 15.60 -1.70 30.39
N ILE A 111 15.69 -1.55 29.07
CA ILE A 111 15.93 -0.24 28.44
C ILE A 111 14.65 0.58 28.20
N MET A 112 13.48 0.06 28.57
CA MET A 112 12.18 0.76 28.50
C MET A 112 11.85 1.30 27.10
N THR A 113 12.13 0.52 26.05
CA THR A 113 11.71 0.84 24.67
C THR A 113 10.18 0.77 24.53
N ASP A 114 9.58 1.64 23.71
CA ASP A 114 8.12 1.67 23.51
C ASP A 114 7.64 0.47 22.69
N PHE A 115 8.42 0.07 21.69
CA PHE A 115 8.15 -1.09 20.86
C PHE A 115 9.34 -2.03 20.87
N ALA A 116 9.10 -3.30 21.20
CA ALA A 116 10.12 -4.33 21.26
C ALA A 116 9.78 -5.48 20.32
N ILE A 117 10.80 -6.12 19.77
CA ILE A 117 10.66 -7.20 18.79
C ILE A 117 11.41 -8.41 19.34
N PRO A 118 10.74 -9.55 19.62
CA PRO A 118 11.42 -10.76 20.04
C PRO A 118 12.53 -11.16 19.07
N LEU A 119 13.64 -11.71 19.59
CA LEU A 119 14.77 -12.18 18.77
C LEU A 119 14.34 -13.36 17.89
N ASP A 120 13.93 -13.05 16.67
CA ASP A 120 13.39 -13.99 15.71
C ASP A 120 14.46 -14.58 14.82
N LYS A 121 14.03 -15.47 13.92
CA LYS A 121 14.91 -16.05 12.91
C LYS A 121 14.43 -15.67 11.51
N PRO A 122 15.03 -14.64 10.88
CA PRO A 122 14.66 -14.20 9.55
C PRO A 122 14.77 -15.31 8.51
N THR A 123 13.74 -15.44 7.68
CA THR A 123 13.67 -16.46 6.62
C THR A 123 14.58 -16.11 5.45
N GLY A 124 14.65 -14.82 5.11
CA GLY A 124 15.35 -14.32 3.93
C GLY A 124 14.66 -14.69 2.61
N PHE A 125 15.39 -14.53 1.51
CA PHE A 125 14.98 -14.82 0.14
C PHE A 125 15.60 -16.13 -0.38
N GLY A 126 14.83 -16.94 -1.13
CA GLY A 126 15.29 -18.20 -1.73
C GLY A 126 15.53 -19.36 -0.75
N LEU A 127 15.07 -19.27 0.50
CA LEU A 127 15.26 -20.32 1.50
C LEU A 127 14.35 -21.53 1.20
N PRO A 128 14.87 -22.78 1.16
CA PRO A 128 14.02 -23.96 0.93
C PRO A 128 12.91 -24.11 1.97
N ILE A 129 11.71 -24.51 1.53
CA ILE A 129 10.49 -24.56 2.36
C ILE A 129 10.68 -25.28 3.70
N LYS A 130 11.38 -26.42 3.73
CA LYS A 130 11.65 -27.17 4.98
C LYS A 130 12.44 -26.36 6.01
N LYS A 131 13.38 -25.54 5.55
CA LYS A 131 14.20 -24.68 6.42
C LYS A 131 13.42 -23.45 6.85
N ALA A 132 12.63 -22.86 5.95
CA ALA A 132 11.68 -21.78 6.28
C ALA A 132 10.66 -22.23 7.35
N GLU A 133 10.11 -23.44 7.25
CA GLU A 133 9.22 -24.03 8.26
C GLU A 133 9.88 -24.14 9.63
N ALA A 134 11.15 -24.56 9.68
CA ALA A 134 11.91 -24.64 10.92
C ALA A 134 12.12 -23.26 11.55
N TYR A 135 12.38 -22.24 10.73
CA TYR A 135 12.59 -20.86 11.19
C TYR A 135 11.29 -20.24 11.71
N VAL A 136 10.17 -20.46 11.02
CA VAL A 136 8.84 -20.06 11.51
C VAL A 136 8.51 -20.76 12.83
N LYS A 137 8.77 -22.07 12.94
CA LYS A 137 8.54 -22.82 14.19
C LYS A 137 9.40 -22.30 15.34
N HIS A 138 10.66 -21.99 15.09
CA HIS A 138 11.57 -21.42 16.08
C HIS A 138 11.08 -20.04 16.53
N THR A 139 10.77 -19.15 15.57
CA THR A 139 10.26 -17.80 15.83
C THR A 139 8.99 -17.84 16.67
N LEU A 140 8.02 -18.68 16.33
CA LEU A 140 6.78 -18.83 17.11
C LEU A 140 7.03 -19.36 18.53
N LYS A 141 8.02 -20.24 18.72
CA LYS A 141 8.41 -20.72 20.05
C LYS A 141 8.99 -19.58 20.89
N VAL A 142 9.89 -18.79 20.30
CA VAL A 142 10.48 -17.61 20.97
C VAL A 142 9.40 -16.61 21.34
N CYS A 143 8.56 -16.22 20.38
CA CYS A 143 7.48 -15.26 20.60
C CYS A 143 6.54 -15.68 21.73
N LYS A 144 6.17 -16.96 21.78
CA LYS A 144 5.37 -17.50 22.87
C LYS A 144 6.04 -17.31 24.23
N GLN A 145 7.32 -17.70 24.33
CA GLN A 145 8.09 -17.56 25.57
C GLN A 145 8.23 -16.08 25.97
N THR A 146 8.52 -15.19 25.02
CA THR A 146 8.67 -13.75 25.27
C THR A 146 7.42 -13.15 25.87
N ILE A 147 6.22 -13.48 25.36
CA ILE A 147 4.96 -12.97 25.91
C ILE A 147 4.67 -13.56 27.30
N GLU A 148 4.90 -14.85 27.50
CA GLU A 148 4.70 -15.53 28.80
C GLU A 148 5.62 -14.96 29.90
N ASP A 149 6.85 -14.61 29.55
CA ASP A 149 7.83 -14.02 30.47
C ASP A 149 7.71 -12.50 30.59
N SER A 150 6.91 -11.86 29.73
CA SER A 150 6.87 -10.40 29.66
C SER A 150 6.17 -9.77 30.86
N LYS A 151 6.68 -8.61 31.30
CA LYS A 151 6.04 -7.77 32.31
C LYS A 151 5.34 -6.61 31.63
N ASP A 152 4.17 -6.23 32.14
CA ASP A 152 3.49 -5.03 31.66
C ASP A 152 4.20 -3.79 32.20
N ASN A 153 4.91 -3.10 31.31
CA ASN A 153 5.52 -1.79 31.52
C ASN A 153 5.04 -0.77 30.47
N GLY A 154 3.90 -1.04 29.81
CA GLY A 154 3.37 -0.23 28.71
C GLY A 154 4.06 -0.44 27.35
N GLN A 155 5.13 -1.24 27.28
CA GLN A 155 5.77 -1.62 26.01
C GLN A 155 4.84 -2.44 25.13
N ILE A 156 4.93 -2.20 23.82
CA ILE A 156 4.21 -2.96 22.81
C ILE A 156 5.18 -3.97 22.18
N TRP A 157 4.98 -5.24 22.49
CA TRP A 157 5.64 -6.33 21.79
C TRP A 157 5.07 -6.49 20.38
N ILE A 158 5.95 -6.47 19.38
CA ILE A 158 5.62 -6.65 17.97
C ILE A 158 5.91 -8.09 17.57
N GLY A 159 4.93 -8.78 16.97
CA GLY A 159 5.07 -10.16 16.54
C GLY A 159 5.74 -10.26 15.15
N PRO A 160 6.94 -10.83 15.02
CA PRO A 160 7.64 -10.94 13.74
C PRO A 160 7.09 -12.11 12.91
N ILE A 161 6.44 -11.76 11.80
CA ILE A 161 5.93 -12.68 10.79
C ILE A 161 7.08 -13.13 9.91
N GLN A 162 7.27 -14.44 9.85
CA GLN A 162 8.30 -15.10 9.04
C GLN A 162 7.66 -16.06 8.01
N GLY A 163 8.44 -16.51 7.03
CA GLY A 163 7.99 -17.39 5.96
C GLY A 163 8.51 -17.01 4.57
N GLY A 164 8.93 -15.76 4.38
CA GLY A 164 9.49 -15.27 3.11
C GLY A 164 8.52 -15.46 1.94
N GLU A 165 9.03 -15.99 0.83
CA GLU A 165 8.26 -16.30 -0.39
C GLU A 165 7.23 -17.44 -0.24
N HIS A 166 7.27 -18.18 0.88
CA HIS A 166 6.33 -19.26 1.16
C HIS A 166 5.06 -18.71 1.83
N PHE A 167 4.12 -18.20 1.03
CA PHE A 167 2.94 -17.46 1.51
C PHE A 167 2.06 -18.21 2.52
N ASP A 168 1.99 -19.55 2.44
CA ASP A 168 1.29 -20.37 3.43
C ASP A 168 1.97 -20.33 4.80
N LEU A 169 3.30 -20.24 4.83
CA LEU A 169 4.07 -20.07 6.06
C LEU A 169 3.90 -18.67 6.63
N VAL A 170 3.85 -17.63 5.77
CA VAL A 170 3.52 -16.26 6.18
C VAL A 170 2.15 -16.24 6.85
N ALA A 171 1.14 -16.86 6.24
CA ALA A 171 -0.21 -16.96 6.82
C ALA A 171 -0.23 -17.75 8.14
N LYS A 172 0.50 -18.86 8.24
CA LYS A 172 0.62 -19.68 9.45
C LYS A 172 1.32 -18.94 10.59
N SER A 173 2.42 -18.25 10.29
CA SER A 173 3.16 -17.41 11.23
C SER A 173 2.25 -16.30 11.78
N THR A 174 1.57 -15.59 10.89
CA THR A 174 0.63 -14.51 11.23
C THR A 174 -0.48 -14.99 12.18
N LYS A 175 -1.16 -16.11 11.85
CA LYS A 175 -2.21 -16.69 12.70
C LYS A 175 -1.67 -17.10 14.08
N GLY A 176 -0.46 -17.65 14.12
CA GLY A 176 0.21 -18.05 15.36
C GLY A 176 0.39 -16.86 16.30
N LEU A 177 0.91 -15.75 15.78
CA LEU A 177 1.17 -14.52 16.56
C LEU A 177 -0.12 -13.87 17.04
N ILE A 178 -1.16 -13.81 16.20
CA ILE A 178 -2.47 -13.28 16.60
C ILE A 178 -3.06 -14.09 17.75
N LYS A 179 -2.97 -15.43 17.68
CA LYS A 179 -3.47 -16.31 18.75
C LYS A 179 -2.73 -16.11 20.08
N MET A 180 -1.46 -15.68 20.04
CA MET A 180 -0.67 -15.35 21.22
C MET A 180 -1.03 -13.99 21.85
N GLY A 181 -1.80 -13.14 21.15
CA GLY A 181 -2.25 -11.84 21.67
C GLY A 181 -1.34 -10.66 21.30
N TYR A 182 -0.46 -10.80 20.31
CA TYR A 182 0.34 -9.69 19.81
C TYR A 182 -0.56 -8.57 19.27
N LYS A 183 -0.35 -7.35 19.76
CA LYS A 183 -1.15 -6.16 19.44
C LYS A 183 -0.65 -5.40 18.21
N MET A 184 0.54 -5.73 17.73
CA MET A 184 1.16 -5.22 16.50
C MET A 184 2.01 -6.34 15.91
N LEU A 185 2.09 -6.41 14.58
CA LEU A 185 2.88 -7.42 13.89
C LEU A 185 3.87 -6.74 12.94
N ALA A 186 4.96 -7.44 12.60
CA ALA A 186 5.92 -6.97 11.62
C ALA A 186 6.21 -8.04 10.58
N LEU A 187 6.17 -7.69 9.30
CA LEU A 187 6.54 -8.60 8.22
C LEU A 187 8.07 -8.58 8.05
N GLY A 188 8.70 -9.70 8.41
CA GLY A 188 10.14 -9.90 8.36
C GLY A 188 10.66 -10.32 6.98
N SER A 189 11.98 -10.14 6.80
CA SER A 189 12.75 -10.50 5.60
C SER A 189 12.43 -9.79 4.27
N PRO A 190 11.80 -8.61 4.18
CA PRO A 190 11.55 -7.97 2.88
C PRO A 190 12.80 -7.28 2.27
N VAL A 191 13.87 -7.05 3.05
CA VAL A 191 15.07 -6.30 2.61
C VAL A 191 15.69 -6.91 1.35
N GLU A 192 15.99 -8.21 1.38
CA GLU A 192 16.61 -8.93 0.26
C GLU A 192 15.72 -8.92 -1.00
N PHE A 193 14.39 -8.93 -0.84
CA PHE A 193 13.44 -8.83 -1.95
C PHE A 193 13.48 -7.42 -2.58
N MET A 194 13.55 -6.37 -1.76
CA MET A 194 13.65 -4.99 -2.26
C MET A 194 14.97 -4.73 -2.95
N GLU A 195 16.09 -5.23 -2.40
CA GLU A 195 17.41 -5.13 -3.02
C GLU A 195 17.47 -5.89 -4.37
N SER A 196 16.72 -6.99 -4.48
CA SER A 196 16.57 -7.77 -5.72
C SER A 196 15.50 -7.24 -6.68
N TYR A 197 14.84 -6.12 -6.36
CA TYR A 197 13.71 -5.55 -7.13
C TYR A 197 12.51 -6.51 -7.29
N GLU A 198 12.36 -7.48 -6.40
CA GLU A 198 11.26 -8.46 -6.36
C GLU A 198 10.01 -7.87 -5.69
N TYR A 199 9.55 -6.72 -6.18
CA TYR A 199 8.43 -5.97 -5.60
C TYR A 199 7.09 -6.71 -5.72
N LYS A 200 6.93 -7.56 -6.73
CA LYS A 200 5.75 -8.43 -6.89
C LYS A 200 5.66 -9.44 -5.75
N LEU A 201 6.75 -10.12 -5.42
CA LEU A 201 6.81 -11.06 -4.29
C LEU A 201 6.56 -10.33 -2.96
N LEU A 202 7.16 -9.16 -2.76
CA LEU A 202 6.89 -8.31 -1.61
C LEU A 202 5.39 -8.01 -1.45
N ALA A 203 4.72 -7.59 -2.54
CA ALA A 203 3.28 -7.34 -2.52
C ALA A 203 2.48 -8.58 -2.12
N GLN A 204 2.84 -9.76 -2.64
CA GLN A 204 2.18 -11.03 -2.33
C GLN A 204 2.38 -11.42 -0.87
N MET A 205 3.58 -11.20 -0.30
CA MET A 205 3.85 -11.42 1.13
C MET A 205 2.97 -10.52 2.01
N ILE A 206 2.87 -9.23 1.67
CA ILE A 206 2.03 -8.27 2.41
C ILE A 206 0.56 -8.73 2.37
N VAL A 207 0.04 -9.09 1.19
CA VAL A 207 -1.33 -9.58 1.04
C VAL A 207 -1.55 -10.88 1.83
N ALA A 208 -0.61 -11.82 1.78
CA ALA A 208 -0.70 -13.09 2.50
C ALA A 208 -0.80 -12.87 4.02
N ALA A 209 0.01 -11.96 4.57
CA ALA A 209 -0.08 -11.54 5.96
C ALA A 209 -1.40 -10.80 6.24
N LYS A 210 -1.70 -9.73 5.50
CA LYS A 210 -2.84 -8.84 5.75
C LYS A 210 -4.19 -9.52 5.67
N LYS A 211 -4.36 -10.55 4.83
CA LYS A 211 -5.59 -11.38 4.80
C LYS A 211 -5.85 -12.13 6.11
N GLN A 212 -4.84 -12.32 6.96
CA GLN A 212 -4.98 -12.98 8.27
C GLN A 212 -5.06 -11.98 9.43
N ILE A 213 -4.73 -10.70 9.21
CA ILE A 213 -4.58 -9.69 10.27
C ILE A 213 -5.91 -8.94 10.47
N PRO A 214 -6.51 -9.01 11.67
CA PRO A 214 -7.63 -8.15 12.05
C PRO A 214 -7.36 -6.66 11.81
N HIS A 215 -8.41 -5.90 11.44
CA HIS A 215 -8.26 -4.49 11.12
C HIS A 215 -7.75 -3.61 12.28
N ASN A 216 -7.91 -4.05 13.53
CA ASN A 216 -7.42 -3.32 14.71
C ASN A 216 -5.95 -3.61 15.07
N ILE A 217 -5.25 -4.46 14.30
CA ILE A 217 -3.83 -4.78 14.51
C ILE A 217 -3.00 -4.09 13.41
N PRO A 218 -2.08 -3.17 13.77
CA PRO A 218 -1.18 -2.55 12.82
C PRO A 218 -0.10 -3.52 12.34
N LEU A 219 0.34 -3.33 11.09
CA LEU A 219 1.40 -4.09 10.44
C LEU A 219 2.58 -3.18 10.13
N HIS A 220 3.75 -3.53 10.67
CA HIS A 220 5.04 -2.96 10.32
C HIS A 220 5.66 -3.74 9.16
N LEU A 221 6.35 -3.06 8.24
CA LEU A 221 7.12 -3.69 7.18
C LEU A 221 8.60 -3.36 7.36
N PHE A 222 9.39 -4.37 7.70
CA PHE A 222 10.80 -4.16 8.04
C PHE A 222 11.62 -3.63 6.86
N GLY A 223 12.57 -2.74 7.09
CA GLY A 223 13.58 -2.34 6.12
C GLY A 223 13.07 -1.66 4.84
N ALA A 224 11.76 -1.39 4.73
CA ALA A 224 11.15 -0.74 3.58
C ALA A 224 11.34 0.78 3.64
N GLY A 225 12.46 1.27 3.12
CA GLY A 225 12.76 2.70 3.11
C GLY A 225 13.09 3.33 1.79
N HIS A 226 12.78 2.67 0.69
CA HIS A 226 12.78 3.35 -0.60
C HIS A 226 11.39 3.99 -0.81
N PRO A 227 11.28 5.31 -1.06
CA PRO A 227 9.98 5.98 -1.26
C PRO A 227 9.07 5.31 -2.30
N LEU A 228 9.65 4.70 -3.32
CA LEU A 228 8.93 3.96 -4.35
C LEU A 228 8.00 2.84 -3.82
N THR A 229 8.38 2.12 -2.76
CA THR A 229 7.59 0.98 -2.27
C THR A 229 6.56 1.38 -1.22
N ILE A 230 6.76 2.52 -0.54
CA ILE A 230 5.88 3.00 0.54
C ILE A 230 4.41 3.13 0.08
N PRO A 231 4.07 3.79 -1.04
CA PRO A 231 2.68 3.94 -1.48
C PRO A 231 1.97 2.62 -1.69
N PHE A 232 2.65 1.65 -2.31
CA PHE A 232 2.10 0.32 -2.54
C PHE A 232 1.94 -0.46 -1.24
N ALA A 233 2.96 -0.44 -0.37
CA ALA A 233 2.89 -1.15 0.88
C ALA A 233 1.75 -0.61 1.78
N VAL A 234 1.53 0.70 1.78
CA VAL A 234 0.35 1.31 2.43
C VAL A 234 -0.94 0.87 1.74
N ALA A 235 -1.04 0.94 0.41
CA ALA A 235 -2.25 0.53 -0.32
C ALA A 235 -2.61 -0.95 -0.09
N LEU A 236 -1.63 -1.79 0.24
CA LEU A 236 -1.79 -3.19 0.62
C LEU A 236 -2.01 -3.40 2.13
N GLY A 237 -1.88 -2.35 2.95
CA GLY A 237 -2.36 -2.31 4.34
C GLY A 237 -1.29 -2.32 5.43
N CYS A 238 -0.03 -2.03 5.08
CA CYS A 238 1.02 -1.74 6.05
C CYS A 238 0.85 -0.33 6.66
N ASP A 239 1.19 -0.20 7.94
CA ASP A 239 0.96 0.99 8.76
C ASP A 239 2.25 1.68 9.17
N THR A 240 3.37 0.96 9.25
CA THR A 240 4.69 1.56 9.54
C THR A 240 5.79 0.88 8.75
N PHE A 241 6.87 1.60 8.50
CA PHE A 241 8.01 1.15 7.68
C PHE A 241 9.28 1.72 8.26
N ASP A 242 10.35 0.94 8.43
CA ASP A 242 11.64 1.45 8.85
C ASP A 242 12.71 1.32 7.77
N SER A 243 13.74 2.15 7.84
CA SER A 243 14.99 1.88 7.13
C SER A 243 16.14 2.79 7.55
N ALA A 244 17.36 2.29 7.32
CA ALA A 244 18.59 3.06 7.37
C ALA A 244 18.95 3.70 6.00
N SER A 245 18.14 3.48 4.97
CA SER A 245 18.39 3.90 3.58
C SER A 245 18.77 5.38 3.47
N TYR A 246 18.12 6.28 4.22
CA TYR A 246 18.39 7.72 4.15
C TYR A 246 19.88 8.05 4.39
N MET A 247 20.51 7.37 5.36
CA MET A 247 21.91 7.56 5.73
C MET A 247 22.84 6.64 4.92
N LEU A 248 22.44 5.40 4.64
CA LEU A 248 23.23 4.47 3.83
C LEU A 248 23.41 5.00 2.41
N TYR A 249 22.36 5.55 1.80
CA TYR A 249 22.42 6.19 0.50
C TYR A 249 23.26 7.44 0.53
N ALA A 250 23.12 8.28 1.57
CA ALA A 250 23.96 9.47 1.71
C ALA A 250 25.46 9.14 1.75
N LYS A 251 25.85 8.08 2.48
CA LYS A 251 27.24 7.59 2.52
C LYS A 251 27.77 7.11 1.17
N GLN A 252 26.88 6.73 0.26
CA GLN A 252 27.17 6.33 -1.11
C GLN A 252 26.94 7.47 -2.12
N ASN A 253 26.83 8.72 -1.67
CA ASN A 253 26.46 9.89 -2.50
C ASN A 253 25.13 9.74 -3.26
N ARG A 254 24.22 8.87 -2.81
CA ARG A 254 22.91 8.67 -3.44
C ARG A 254 21.87 9.65 -2.90
N TYR A 255 21.25 10.36 -3.83
CA TYR A 255 20.17 11.32 -3.64
C TYR A 255 18.81 10.67 -3.95
N ILE A 256 17.87 10.74 -3.01
CA ILE A 256 16.51 10.23 -3.20
C ILE A 256 15.66 11.26 -3.98
N THR A 257 14.97 10.80 -5.03
CA THR A 257 14.03 11.58 -5.86
C THR A 257 12.59 11.05 -5.74
N GLU A 258 11.62 11.72 -6.39
CA GLU A 258 10.21 11.26 -6.44
C GLU A 258 10.05 9.86 -7.04
N ASP A 259 10.92 9.51 -7.98
CA ASP A 259 10.84 8.36 -8.88
C ASP A 259 11.97 7.35 -8.69
N GLY A 260 12.89 7.57 -7.75
CA GLY A 260 14.06 6.72 -7.64
C GLY A 260 15.16 7.28 -6.76
N THR A 261 16.37 6.87 -7.10
CA THR A 261 17.62 7.33 -6.50
C THR A 261 18.63 7.59 -7.62
N ARG A 262 19.45 8.62 -7.44
CA ARG A 262 20.50 9.02 -8.40
C ARG A 262 21.80 9.22 -7.66
N ASP A 263 22.93 9.06 -8.33
CA ASP A 263 24.18 9.57 -7.79
C ASP A 263 24.13 11.10 -7.76
N LEU A 264 24.66 11.72 -6.71
CA LEU A 264 24.74 13.17 -6.59
C LEU A 264 25.56 13.80 -7.74
N SER A 265 26.51 13.06 -8.33
CA SER A 265 27.24 13.52 -9.53
C SER A 265 26.34 13.78 -10.72
N ASP A 266 25.22 13.05 -10.82
CA ASP A 266 24.31 13.12 -11.97
C ASP A 266 23.24 14.20 -11.80
N ILE A 267 23.11 14.79 -10.60
CA ILE A 267 22.12 15.81 -10.30
C ILE A 267 22.60 17.18 -10.79
N VAL A 268 22.07 17.64 -11.92
CA VAL A 268 22.38 18.99 -12.46
C VAL A 268 21.54 20.09 -11.81
N VAL A 269 20.31 19.77 -11.42
CA VAL A 269 19.38 20.67 -10.72
C VAL A 269 18.68 19.86 -9.63
N PHE A 270 18.51 20.42 -8.43
CA PHE A 270 17.72 19.76 -7.39
C PHE A 270 16.23 19.81 -7.72
N PRO A 271 15.55 18.66 -7.90
CA PRO A 271 14.10 18.61 -8.06
C PRO A 271 13.40 18.59 -6.68
N CYS A 272 13.83 19.48 -5.78
CA CYS A 272 13.39 19.50 -4.38
C CYS A 272 13.55 20.91 -3.79
N ASN A 273 12.69 21.24 -2.82
CA ASN A 273 12.67 22.54 -2.15
C ASN A 273 12.85 22.39 -0.62
N CYS A 274 13.44 21.27 -0.15
CA CYS A 274 13.73 21.09 1.26
C CYS A 274 14.82 22.07 1.74
N GLU A 275 15.05 22.15 3.04
CA GLU A 275 16.03 23.07 3.63
C GLU A 275 17.45 22.93 3.06
N VAL A 276 17.82 21.74 2.58
CA VAL A 276 19.13 21.48 1.97
C VAL A 276 19.14 22.00 0.54
N CYS A 277 18.16 21.60 -0.27
CA CYS A 277 18.08 21.98 -1.69
C CYS A 277 17.73 23.46 -1.90
N ALA A 278 17.13 24.12 -0.90
CA ALA A 278 16.92 25.56 -0.91
C ALA A 278 18.17 26.35 -0.49
N LYS A 279 19.08 25.72 0.27
CA LYS A 279 20.31 26.35 0.78
C LYS A 279 21.50 26.18 -0.16
N TYR A 280 21.61 25.05 -0.83
CA TYR A 280 22.74 24.69 -1.69
C TYR A 280 22.32 24.48 -3.13
N THR A 281 23.22 24.76 -4.07
CA THR A 281 23.21 24.21 -5.43
C THR A 281 23.82 22.79 -5.44
N PRO A 282 23.60 21.99 -6.50
CA PRO A 282 24.24 20.68 -6.61
C PRO A 282 25.77 20.71 -6.56
N ASP A 283 26.39 21.72 -7.19
CA ASP A 283 27.85 21.88 -7.20
C ASP A 283 28.38 22.22 -5.80
N GLU A 284 27.73 23.15 -5.09
CA GLU A 284 28.10 23.48 -3.70
C GLU A 284 27.95 22.28 -2.77
N LEU A 285 26.86 21.50 -2.89
CA LEU A 285 26.66 20.31 -2.06
C LEU A 285 27.75 19.25 -2.30
N ARG A 286 28.20 19.07 -3.55
CA ARG A 286 29.28 18.12 -3.89
C ARG A 286 30.63 18.52 -3.28
N GLN A 287 30.89 19.83 -3.19
CA GLN A 287 32.12 20.43 -2.69
C GLN A 287 32.21 20.50 -1.16
N LEU A 288 31.11 20.25 -0.43
CA LEU A 288 31.16 20.17 1.03
C LEU A 288 32.12 19.08 1.51
N GLU A 289 32.72 19.33 2.67
CA GLU A 289 33.51 18.34 3.41
C GLU A 289 32.71 17.06 3.62
N TYR A 290 33.40 15.91 3.58
CA TYR A 290 32.77 14.58 3.51
C TYR A 290 31.65 14.36 4.54
N THR A 291 31.92 14.65 5.82
CA THR A 291 30.94 14.46 6.90
C THR A 291 29.73 15.38 6.76
N GLU A 292 29.97 16.65 6.39
CA GLU A 292 28.90 17.63 6.22
C GLU A 292 28.05 17.28 5.00
N LYS A 293 28.68 16.91 3.87
CA LYS A 293 27.99 16.44 2.67
C LYS A 293 27.06 15.27 2.96
N ILE A 294 27.53 14.25 3.69
CA ILE A 294 26.72 13.09 4.06
C ILE A 294 25.55 13.50 4.94
N ASN A 295 25.79 14.34 5.95
CA ASN A 295 24.73 14.79 6.85
C ASN A 295 23.66 15.58 6.09
N GLN A 296 24.05 16.51 5.22
CA GLN A 296 23.12 17.29 4.40
C GLN A 296 22.35 16.39 3.42
N LEU A 297 23.03 15.45 2.76
CA LEU A 297 22.37 14.50 1.85
C LEU A 297 21.38 13.58 2.58
N ALA A 298 21.73 13.12 3.79
CA ALA A 298 20.84 12.32 4.62
C ALA A 298 19.64 13.14 5.14
N ILE A 299 19.81 14.42 5.48
CA ILE A 299 18.70 15.33 5.82
C ILE A 299 17.76 15.50 4.61
N HIS A 300 18.31 15.73 3.41
CA HIS A 300 17.51 15.75 2.18
C HIS A 300 16.71 14.45 1.99
N ASN A 301 17.38 13.30 2.13
CA ASN A 301 16.76 11.99 1.97
C ASN A 301 15.61 11.78 2.98
N LEU A 302 15.77 12.23 4.24
CA LEU A 302 14.70 12.22 5.24
C LEU A 302 13.50 13.08 4.83
N HIS A 303 13.73 14.30 4.32
CA HIS A 303 12.66 15.16 3.80
C HIS A 303 11.93 14.52 2.62
N ALA A 304 12.66 13.90 1.69
CA ALA A 304 12.07 13.23 0.54
C ALA A 304 11.17 12.06 0.96
N ILE A 305 11.60 11.25 1.94
CA ILE A 305 10.80 10.15 2.48
C ILE A 305 9.59 10.68 3.26
N LYS A 306 9.75 11.71 4.09
CA LYS A 306 8.64 12.32 4.84
C LYS A 306 7.56 12.85 3.91
N LEU A 307 7.97 13.56 2.85
CA LEU A 307 7.06 14.07 1.83
C LEU A 307 6.29 12.94 1.13
N GLU A 308 6.93 11.82 0.86
CA GLU A 308 6.26 10.66 0.25
C GLU A 308 5.16 10.09 1.17
N VAL A 309 5.47 9.92 2.46
CA VAL A 309 4.48 9.46 3.46
C VAL A 309 3.31 10.44 3.56
N ASP A 310 3.57 11.74 3.55
CA ASP A 310 2.52 12.77 3.62
C ASP A 310 1.64 12.79 2.37
N LYS A 311 2.23 12.62 1.18
CA LYS A 311 1.48 12.47 -0.07
C LYS A 311 0.56 11.25 -0.03
N VAL A 312 1.02 10.14 0.53
CA VAL A 312 0.20 8.92 0.71
C VAL A 312 -0.95 9.17 1.70
N LYS A 313 -0.70 9.83 2.83
CA LYS A 313 -1.75 10.24 3.78
C LYS A 313 -2.79 11.13 3.10
N GLN A 314 -2.36 12.12 2.34
CA GLN A 314 -3.26 13.00 1.60
C GLN A 314 -4.09 12.23 0.57
N ALA A 315 -3.47 11.28 -0.15
CA ALA A 315 -4.18 10.43 -1.10
C ALA A 315 -5.25 9.56 -0.41
N ILE A 316 -4.99 9.01 0.77
CA ILE A 316 -6.01 8.31 1.57
C ILE A 316 -7.14 9.28 1.95
N HIS A 317 -6.79 10.47 2.44
CA HIS A 317 -7.79 11.45 2.87
C HIS A 317 -8.75 11.87 1.75
N GLU A 318 -8.24 12.00 0.52
CA GLU A 318 -9.00 12.37 -0.66
C GLU A 318 -9.68 11.20 -1.38
N GLY A 319 -9.42 9.96 -0.97
CA GLY A 319 -9.89 8.76 -1.66
C GLY A 319 -9.22 8.55 -3.02
N ARG A 320 -7.96 8.98 -3.18
CA ARG A 320 -7.17 8.93 -4.42
C ARG A 320 -5.95 8.01 -4.32
N LEU A 321 -5.95 7.07 -3.38
CA LEU A 321 -4.77 6.21 -3.16
C LEU A 321 -4.50 5.32 -4.38
N TRP A 322 -5.56 4.82 -5.05
CA TRP A 322 -5.42 4.04 -6.28
C TRP A 322 -4.72 4.84 -7.37
N GLU A 323 -5.20 6.05 -7.67
CA GLU A 323 -4.60 6.93 -8.67
C GLU A 323 -3.14 7.25 -8.32
N TYR A 324 -2.84 7.46 -7.05
CA TYR A 324 -1.49 7.75 -6.59
C TYR A 324 -0.53 6.57 -6.80
N VAL A 325 -0.93 5.34 -6.45
CA VAL A 325 -0.08 4.17 -6.66
C VAL A 325 0.10 3.82 -8.13
N ILE A 326 -0.94 3.98 -8.98
CA ILE A 326 -0.81 3.79 -10.43
C ILE A 326 0.16 4.80 -11.03
N LYS A 327 0.11 6.07 -10.60
CA LYS A 327 1.11 7.09 -11.00
C LYS A 327 2.52 6.63 -10.63
N LYS A 328 2.71 6.14 -9.39
CA LYS A 328 4.01 5.67 -8.90
C LYS A 328 4.50 4.41 -9.60
N ALA A 329 3.60 3.51 -9.98
CA ALA A 329 3.89 2.27 -10.69
C ALA A 329 4.75 2.49 -11.94
N ARG A 330 4.56 3.64 -12.61
CA ARG A 330 5.25 3.99 -13.86
C ARG A 330 6.71 4.42 -13.66
N ALA A 331 7.19 4.55 -12.42
CA ALA A 331 8.58 4.90 -12.14
C ALA A 331 9.56 3.77 -12.51
N HIS A 332 9.13 2.50 -12.44
CA HIS A 332 10.01 1.36 -12.74
C HIS A 332 9.20 0.12 -13.21
N PRO A 333 9.64 -0.65 -14.23
CA PRO A 333 8.93 -1.83 -14.71
C PRO A 333 8.64 -2.86 -13.62
N LYS A 334 9.61 -3.16 -12.75
CA LYS A 334 9.41 -4.07 -11.61
C LYS A 334 8.41 -3.57 -10.58
N LEU A 335 8.29 -2.25 -10.43
CA LEU A 335 7.28 -1.66 -9.55
C LEU A 335 5.89 -1.78 -10.17
N PHE A 336 5.80 -1.64 -11.50
CA PHE A 336 4.56 -1.84 -12.24
C PHE A 336 3.97 -3.25 -12.07
N GLU A 337 4.82 -4.27 -11.91
CA GLU A 337 4.36 -5.64 -11.62
C GLU A 337 3.51 -5.75 -10.33
N MET A 338 3.63 -4.81 -9.37
CA MET A 338 2.76 -4.78 -8.18
C MET A 338 1.30 -4.48 -8.51
N VAL A 339 1.03 -3.80 -9.63
CA VAL A 339 -0.35 -3.52 -10.07
C VAL A 339 -1.09 -4.82 -10.35
N GLU A 340 -0.43 -5.83 -10.90
CA GLU A 340 -1.01 -7.16 -11.10
C GLU A 340 -1.47 -7.79 -9.78
N VAL A 341 -0.68 -7.65 -8.71
CA VAL A 341 -1.04 -8.17 -7.38
C VAL A 341 -2.25 -7.42 -6.82
N MET A 342 -2.31 -6.10 -7.02
CA MET A 342 -3.47 -5.30 -6.60
C MET A 342 -4.74 -5.71 -7.34
N THR A 343 -4.70 -5.83 -8.67
CA THR A 343 -5.87 -6.18 -9.49
C THR A 343 -6.38 -7.59 -9.20
N GLN A 344 -5.49 -8.56 -8.97
CA GLN A 344 -5.85 -9.92 -8.53
C GLN A 344 -6.45 -9.99 -7.12
N ASN A 345 -6.29 -8.93 -6.32
CA ASN A 345 -6.76 -8.87 -4.93
C ASN A 345 -7.78 -7.75 -4.70
N ALA A 346 -8.53 -7.35 -5.73
CA ALA A 346 -9.55 -6.30 -5.65
C ALA A 346 -10.56 -6.51 -4.50
N GLU A 347 -11.01 -7.75 -4.28
CA GLU A 347 -11.92 -8.11 -3.18
C GLU A 347 -11.33 -7.84 -1.79
N PHE A 348 -10.04 -8.10 -1.62
CA PHE A 348 -9.33 -7.80 -0.38
C PHE A 348 -9.21 -6.29 -0.17
N LEU A 349 -8.85 -5.54 -1.21
CA LEU A 349 -8.74 -4.08 -1.15
C LEU A 349 -10.10 -3.42 -0.87
N ARG A 350 -11.19 -4.00 -1.38
CA ARG A 350 -12.56 -3.53 -1.19
C ARG A 350 -12.98 -3.40 0.26
N ILE A 351 -12.45 -4.23 1.16
CA ILE A 351 -12.82 -4.23 2.58
C ILE A 351 -12.51 -2.87 3.22
N GLY A 352 -11.39 -2.24 2.86
CA GLY A 352 -11.01 -0.93 3.39
C GLY A 352 -11.37 0.25 2.47
N THR A 353 -11.87 0.02 1.26
CA THR A 353 -12.32 1.10 0.38
C THR A 353 -13.70 1.63 0.80
N PRO A 354 -13.86 2.95 1.02
CA PRO A 354 -15.16 3.55 1.27
C PRO A 354 -16.16 3.28 0.15
N LYS A 355 -17.43 3.00 0.50
CA LYS A 355 -18.52 2.81 -0.48
C LYS A 355 -18.80 4.06 -1.33
N PHE A 356 -18.47 5.23 -0.80
CA PHE A 356 -18.60 6.52 -1.46
C PHE A 356 -17.35 7.36 -1.19
N LYS A 357 -16.93 8.13 -2.18
CA LYS A 357 -15.83 9.10 -2.07
C LYS A 357 -16.33 10.47 -2.52
N GLU A 358 -15.92 11.52 -1.80
CA GLU A 358 -16.33 12.90 -2.09
C GLU A 358 -15.83 13.40 -3.46
N ARG A 359 -14.76 12.80 -3.97
CA ARG A 359 -14.16 13.14 -5.27
C ARG A 359 -14.51 12.10 -6.31
N ALA A 360 -14.71 12.58 -7.54
CA ALA A 360 -14.85 11.70 -8.69
C ALA A 360 -13.59 10.87 -8.90
N ILE A 361 -13.78 9.61 -9.29
CA ILE A 361 -12.70 8.66 -9.56
C ILE A 361 -12.19 8.81 -10.99
N PHE A 362 -10.91 8.54 -11.22
CA PHE A 362 -10.33 8.60 -12.57
C PHE A 362 -10.10 7.21 -13.16
N LEU A 363 -10.55 7.02 -14.39
CA LEU A 363 -10.48 5.76 -15.14
C LEU A 363 -9.60 6.00 -16.38
N PHE A 364 -8.36 5.56 -16.31
CA PHE A 364 -7.34 5.78 -17.34
C PHE A 364 -7.27 4.63 -18.34
N ASP A 365 -7.22 3.38 -17.85
CA ASP A 365 -6.91 2.22 -18.67
C ASP A 365 -7.57 0.94 -18.14
N LYS A 366 -7.22 -0.23 -18.68
CA LYS A 366 -7.82 -1.53 -18.35
C LYS A 366 -7.62 -1.94 -16.89
N GLU A 367 -6.55 -1.52 -16.22
CA GLU A 367 -6.31 -1.89 -14.81
C GLU A 367 -7.41 -1.32 -13.90
N ASP A 368 -8.01 -0.18 -14.29
CA ASP A 368 -9.03 0.49 -13.49
C ASP A 368 -10.36 -0.28 -13.41
N GLN A 369 -10.59 -1.28 -14.28
CA GLN A 369 -11.75 -2.16 -14.17
C GLN A 369 -11.74 -2.97 -12.86
N TYR A 370 -10.57 -3.18 -12.25
CA TYR A 370 -10.39 -3.95 -11.02
C TYR A 370 -10.42 -3.09 -9.75
N ARG A 371 -10.65 -1.78 -9.88
CA ARG A 371 -10.84 -0.91 -8.73
C ARG A 371 -12.01 -1.39 -7.86
N PRO A 372 -11.89 -1.36 -6.52
CA PRO A 372 -12.99 -1.80 -5.66
C PRO A 372 -14.32 -1.09 -5.89
N GLU A 373 -14.31 0.21 -6.20
CA GLU A 373 -15.50 1.01 -6.50
C GLU A 373 -16.17 0.55 -7.80
N VAL A 374 -15.36 0.28 -8.83
CA VAL A 374 -15.80 -0.23 -10.14
C VAL A 374 -16.34 -1.65 -10.01
N GLN A 375 -15.65 -2.52 -9.28
CA GLN A 375 -16.09 -3.88 -8.97
C GLN A 375 -17.44 -3.88 -8.22
N SER A 376 -17.61 -2.99 -7.24
CA SER A 376 -18.87 -2.83 -6.51
C SER A 376 -20.02 -2.38 -7.42
N PHE A 377 -19.73 -1.51 -8.39
CA PHE A 377 -20.71 -1.09 -9.38
C PHE A 377 -21.07 -2.23 -10.34
N HIS A 378 -20.09 -2.98 -10.84
CA HIS A 378 -20.33 -4.19 -11.62
C HIS A 378 -21.24 -5.18 -10.88
N GLU A 379 -21.01 -5.43 -9.59
CA GLU A 379 -21.90 -6.28 -8.78
C GLU A 379 -23.34 -5.75 -8.70
N THR A 380 -23.50 -4.43 -8.64
CA THR A 380 -24.82 -3.77 -8.64
C THR A 380 -25.52 -3.98 -9.98
N VAL A 381 -24.82 -3.75 -11.09
CA VAL A 381 -25.33 -3.94 -12.45
C VAL A 381 -25.70 -5.40 -12.72
N ARG A 382 -24.88 -6.36 -12.26
CA ARG A 382 -25.15 -7.80 -12.40
C ARG A 382 -26.46 -8.22 -11.73
N LYS A 383 -26.91 -7.50 -10.69
CA LYS A 383 -28.17 -7.76 -9.97
C LYS A 383 -29.36 -6.99 -10.57
N PHE A 384 -29.13 -6.08 -11.51
CA PHE A 384 -30.17 -5.27 -12.14
C PHE A 384 -31.15 -6.14 -12.93
N LYS A 385 -32.44 -5.85 -12.78
CA LYS A 385 -33.53 -6.54 -13.50
C LYS A 385 -34.44 -5.52 -14.17
N SER A 386 -34.70 -5.74 -15.45
CA SER A 386 -35.66 -5.01 -16.26
C SER A 386 -36.85 -5.89 -16.61
N LYS A 387 -38.05 -5.30 -16.58
CA LYS A 387 -39.26 -5.93 -17.12
C LYS A 387 -39.38 -5.72 -18.64
N LYS A 388 -38.61 -4.79 -19.21
CA LYS A 388 -38.68 -4.41 -20.62
C LYS A 388 -38.01 -5.47 -21.49
N LYS A 389 -38.55 -5.68 -22.69
CA LYS A 389 -38.07 -6.70 -23.65
C LYS A 389 -37.10 -6.16 -24.69
N ARG A 390 -37.00 -4.84 -24.83
CA ARG A 390 -36.09 -4.16 -25.75
C ARG A 390 -35.04 -3.41 -24.95
N LEU A 391 -33.80 -3.41 -25.43
CA LEU A 391 -32.67 -2.71 -24.82
C LEU A 391 -32.05 -1.75 -25.84
N LEU A 392 -31.73 -0.53 -25.44
CA LEU A 392 -30.91 0.42 -26.19
C LEU A 392 -29.65 0.70 -25.39
N ILE A 393 -28.49 0.46 -26.00
CA ILE A 393 -27.18 0.71 -25.40
C ILE A 393 -26.49 1.83 -26.16
N THR A 394 -25.97 2.80 -25.42
CA THR A 394 -25.20 3.94 -25.95
C THR A 394 -23.90 4.12 -25.17
N LYS A 395 -22.85 4.63 -25.82
CA LYS A 395 -21.67 5.08 -25.09
C LYS A 395 -22.05 6.23 -24.16
N GLU A 396 -21.54 6.20 -22.94
CA GLU A 396 -21.80 7.26 -21.96
C GLU A 396 -21.36 8.64 -22.47
N SER A 397 -22.13 9.67 -22.13
CA SER A 397 -21.83 11.07 -22.43
C SER A 397 -20.95 11.73 -21.37
N SER A 398 -20.37 12.90 -21.68
CA SER A 398 -19.67 13.71 -20.67
C SER A 398 -20.57 14.19 -19.54
N THR A 399 -21.85 14.46 -19.83
CA THR A 399 -22.85 14.85 -18.83
C THR A 399 -23.31 13.62 -18.03
N LYS A 400 -23.20 13.72 -16.70
CA LYS A 400 -23.65 12.70 -15.74
C LYS A 400 -24.54 13.37 -14.68
N PRO A 401 -25.55 12.69 -14.12
CA PRO A 401 -26.04 11.35 -14.49
C PRO A 401 -26.58 11.26 -15.91
N GLY A 402 -26.64 10.05 -16.47
CA GLY A 402 -26.94 9.80 -17.87
C GLY A 402 -28.28 10.39 -18.36
N TYR A 403 -29.29 10.42 -17.49
CA TYR A 403 -30.62 10.94 -17.83
C TYR A 403 -30.65 12.47 -18.01
N LEU A 404 -29.62 13.19 -17.58
CA LEU A 404 -29.46 14.63 -17.83
C LEU A 404 -28.75 14.93 -19.16
N SER A 405 -28.24 13.90 -19.84
CA SER A 405 -27.49 14.09 -21.08
C SER A 405 -28.37 14.55 -22.23
N HIS A 406 -27.82 15.41 -23.10
CA HIS A 406 -28.47 15.77 -24.36
C HIS A 406 -28.78 14.55 -25.23
N GLN A 407 -27.92 13.52 -25.17
CA GLN A 407 -28.14 12.27 -25.89
C GLN A 407 -29.42 11.57 -25.42
N PHE A 408 -29.62 11.42 -24.11
CA PHE A 408 -30.82 10.83 -23.53
C PHE A 408 -32.08 11.63 -23.88
N VAL A 409 -32.06 12.95 -23.70
CA VAL A 409 -33.19 13.84 -24.03
C VAL A 409 -33.54 13.79 -25.52
N ASN A 410 -32.54 13.68 -26.40
CA ASN A 410 -32.78 13.55 -27.83
C ASN A 410 -33.37 12.18 -28.20
N LEU A 411 -32.93 11.11 -27.54
CA LEU A 411 -33.47 9.77 -27.75
C LEU A 411 -34.95 9.69 -27.31
N SER A 412 -35.31 10.29 -26.18
CA SER A 412 -36.70 10.30 -25.69
C SER A 412 -37.66 11.03 -26.64
N LYS A 413 -37.17 12.09 -27.31
CA LYS A 413 -37.95 12.81 -28.34
C LYS A 413 -38.07 12.05 -29.67
N LYS A 414 -37.04 11.31 -30.06
CA LYS A 414 -36.97 10.63 -31.37
C LYS A 414 -37.66 9.27 -31.40
N LEU A 415 -37.62 8.53 -30.29
CA LEU A 415 -38.15 7.17 -30.22
C LEU A 415 -39.59 7.17 -29.72
N LYS A 416 -40.54 6.85 -30.60
CA LYS A 416 -41.97 6.74 -30.22
C LYS A 416 -42.23 5.64 -29.17
N ASP A 417 -41.35 4.64 -29.11
CA ASP A 417 -41.42 3.48 -28.22
C ASP A 417 -40.45 3.58 -27.02
N PHE A 418 -40.01 4.78 -26.67
CA PHE A 418 -38.96 5.02 -25.67
C PHE A 418 -39.28 4.41 -24.29
N GLU A 419 -40.52 4.58 -23.80
CA GLU A 419 -40.94 4.08 -22.49
C GLU A 419 -40.89 2.54 -22.38
N ASP A 420 -41.02 1.84 -23.50
CA ASP A 420 -40.98 0.37 -23.55
C ASP A 420 -39.56 -0.20 -23.72
N ILE A 421 -38.54 0.67 -23.83
CA ILE A 421 -37.14 0.27 -24.04
C ILE A 421 -36.35 0.50 -22.75
N GLN A 422 -35.55 -0.51 -22.36
CA GLN A 422 -34.54 -0.36 -21.32
C GLN A 422 -33.40 0.47 -21.90
N ILE A 423 -33.06 1.58 -21.25
CA ILE A 423 -31.94 2.43 -21.67
C ILE A 423 -30.74 2.07 -20.80
N CYS A 424 -29.62 1.77 -21.44
CA CYS A 424 -28.33 1.65 -20.79
C CYS A 424 -27.32 2.56 -21.49
N GLN A 425 -26.51 3.24 -20.70
CA GLN A 425 -25.21 3.71 -21.15
C GLN A 425 -24.17 2.61 -20.92
N TYR A 426 -22.95 2.80 -21.42
CA TYR A 426 -21.82 1.97 -21.03
C TYR A 426 -20.55 2.79 -20.95
N ASN A 427 -19.66 2.33 -20.08
CA ASN A 427 -18.29 2.79 -19.93
C ASN A 427 -17.38 1.54 -19.94
N PRO A 428 -16.22 1.56 -20.64
CA PRO A 428 -15.36 0.38 -20.76
C PRO A 428 -14.98 -0.24 -19.41
N GLN A 429 -14.64 0.58 -18.42
CA GLN A 429 -14.28 0.11 -17.08
C GLN A 429 -15.51 -0.20 -16.21
N LEU A 430 -16.56 0.63 -16.20
CA LEU A 430 -17.73 0.41 -15.32
C LEU A 430 -18.71 -0.66 -15.83
N GLY A 431 -18.64 -1.03 -17.11
CA GLY A 431 -19.61 -1.93 -17.70
C GLY A 431 -20.84 -1.21 -18.25
N LEU A 432 -21.95 -1.95 -18.25
CA LEU A 432 -23.26 -1.39 -18.54
C LEU A 432 -23.74 -0.51 -17.39
N ILE A 433 -24.36 0.62 -17.72
CA ILE A 433 -24.92 1.59 -16.77
C ILE A 433 -26.41 1.75 -17.11
N PRO A 434 -27.30 0.94 -16.52
CA PRO A 434 -28.75 1.18 -16.62
C PRO A 434 -29.08 2.59 -16.16
N ILE A 435 -29.94 3.28 -16.92
CA ILE A 435 -30.18 4.70 -16.70
C ILE A 435 -30.72 5.03 -15.30
N GLU A 436 -31.48 4.09 -14.73
CA GLU A 436 -32.10 4.17 -13.40
C GLU A 436 -31.10 4.17 -12.26
N ILE A 437 -29.86 3.74 -12.52
CA ILE A 437 -28.77 3.71 -11.53
C ILE A 437 -27.56 4.54 -11.98
N SER A 438 -27.75 5.40 -13.00
CA SER A 438 -26.68 6.24 -13.55
C SER A 438 -26.27 7.40 -12.63
N ASP A 439 -27.02 7.65 -11.56
CA ASP A 439 -26.74 8.66 -10.52
C ASP A 439 -26.02 8.11 -9.29
N ILE A 440 -25.80 6.79 -9.23
CA ILE A 440 -25.11 6.14 -8.12
C ILE A 440 -23.59 6.28 -8.29
N PHE A 441 -22.85 6.37 -7.18
CA PHE A 441 -21.39 6.30 -7.19
C PHE A 441 -20.89 4.89 -7.58
N PRO A 442 -19.86 4.77 -8.43
CA PRO A 442 -19.09 5.83 -9.11
C PRO A 442 -19.64 6.22 -10.50
N ALA A 443 -20.77 5.65 -10.96
CA ALA A 443 -21.33 5.93 -12.29
C ALA A 443 -21.54 7.42 -12.56
N ALA A 444 -22.08 8.21 -11.62
CA ALA A 444 -22.17 9.66 -11.79
C ALA A 444 -20.87 10.44 -11.47
N HIS A 445 -19.93 9.81 -10.78
CA HIS A 445 -18.79 10.48 -10.15
C HIS A 445 -17.48 9.89 -10.67
N HIS A 446 -17.28 9.94 -11.98
CA HIS A 446 -16.03 9.51 -12.59
C HIS A 446 -15.68 10.35 -13.83
N GLU A 447 -14.40 10.33 -14.18
CA GLU A 447 -13.88 10.81 -15.45
C GLU A 447 -13.09 9.69 -16.13
N THR A 448 -13.24 9.56 -17.44
CA THR A 448 -12.60 8.50 -18.23
C THR A 448 -11.75 9.10 -19.34
N SER A 449 -10.57 8.51 -19.56
CA SER A 449 -9.71 8.86 -20.69
C SER A 449 -10.47 8.65 -22.02
N ARG A 450 -10.25 9.55 -22.99
CA ARG A 450 -10.88 9.46 -24.31
C ARG A 450 -9.98 8.69 -25.27
N MET A 451 -9.73 7.43 -24.95
CA MET A 451 -8.90 6.52 -25.74
C MET A 451 -9.76 5.46 -26.43
N ASP A 452 -9.21 4.87 -27.49
CA ASP A 452 -9.76 3.67 -28.09
C ASP A 452 -9.23 2.45 -27.32
N PHE A 453 -10.16 1.64 -26.81
CA PHE A 453 -9.86 0.50 -25.96
C PHE A 453 -10.05 -0.81 -26.73
N ASP A 454 -9.15 -1.79 -26.55
CA ASP A 454 -9.38 -3.15 -27.04
C ASP A 454 -10.40 -3.84 -26.11
N PRO A 455 -11.62 -4.16 -26.57
CA PRO A 455 -12.65 -4.78 -25.74
C PRO A 455 -12.23 -6.14 -25.14
N LYS A 456 -11.23 -6.83 -25.72
CA LYS A 456 -10.71 -8.10 -25.18
C LYS A 456 -10.00 -7.95 -23.84
N GLU A 457 -9.52 -6.75 -23.53
CA GLU A 457 -8.80 -6.48 -22.27
C GLU A 457 -9.75 -6.18 -21.09
N PHE A 458 -11.06 -6.05 -21.36
CA PHE A 458 -12.09 -5.69 -20.38
C PHE A 458 -12.90 -6.91 -19.94
N THR A 459 -12.24 -7.81 -19.23
CA THR A 459 -12.81 -9.07 -18.76
C THR A 459 -13.96 -8.87 -17.78
N GLU A 460 -13.92 -7.84 -16.94
CA GLU A 460 -14.98 -7.53 -15.97
C GLU A 460 -16.20 -6.91 -16.65
N PHE A 461 -16.00 -6.16 -17.75
CA PHE A 461 -17.08 -5.76 -18.65
C PHE A 461 -17.76 -7.00 -19.26
N GLU A 462 -16.98 -7.93 -19.83
CA GLU A 462 -17.51 -9.16 -20.44
C GLU A 462 -18.33 -9.99 -19.45
N LYS A 463 -17.81 -10.16 -18.23
CA LYS A 463 -18.49 -10.87 -17.15
C LYS A 463 -19.81 -10.21 -16.77
N THR A 464 -19.80 -8.88 -16.61
CA THR A 464 -21.02 -8.11 -16.33
C THR A 464 -22.01 -8.19 -17.49
N TRP A 465 -21.54 -8.11 -18.73
CA TRP A 465 -22.35 -8.26 -19.92
C TRP A 465 -23.08 -9.61 -19.94
N LYS A 466 -22.35 -10.72 -19.79
CA LYS A 466 -22.95 -12.07 -19.75
C LYS A 466 -24.05 -12.20 -18.70
N VAL A 467 -23.72 -11.88 -17.45
CA VAL A 467 -24.67 -11.98 -16.32
C VAL A 467 -25.88 -11.05 -16.51
N PHE A 468 -25.67 -9.84 -17.04
CA PHE A 468 -26.75 -8.90 -17.31
C PHE A 468 -27.75 -9.46 -18.31
N PHE A 469 -27.30 -10.09 -19.40
CA PHE A 469 -28.19 -10.71 -20.39
C PHE A 469 -28.80 -12.03 -19.91
N ASP A 470 -28.13 -12.78 -19.03
CA ASP A 470 -28.72 -13.97 -18.42
C ASP A 470 -29.88 -13.59 -17.48
N ASN A 471 -29.70 -12.52 -16.70
CA ASN A 471 -30.70 -12.04 -15.75
C ASN A 471 -31.85 -11.26 -16.41
N ASN A 472 -31.69 -10.83 -17.66
CA ASN A 472 -32.65 -9.99 -18.36
C ASN A 472 -33.04 -10.55 -19.73
N GLN A 473 -34.31 -10.91 -19.89
CA GLN A 473 -34.82 -11.57 -21.09
C GLN A 473 -35.16 -10.57 -22.19
N PHE A 474 -34.13 -10.03 -22.87
CA PHE A 474 -34.29 -9.11 -24.01
C PHE A 474 -34.48 -9.86 -25.34
N SER A 475 -35.48 -9.46 -26.13
CA SER A 475 -35.73 -9.97 -27.48
C SER A 475 -35.08 -9.13 -28.57
N GLU A 476 -34.76 -7.86 -28.29
CA GLU A 476 -34.13 -6.93 -29.23
C GLU A 476 -33.13 -6.03 -28.50
N ILE A 477 -31.98 -5.80 -29.13
CA ILE A 477 -31.00 -4.79 -28.75
C ILE A 477 -30.85 -3.74 -29.85
N ARG A 478 -30.64 -2.49 -29.45
CA ARG A 478 -30.32 -1.35 -30.30
C ARG A 478 -28.96 -0.80 -29.88
N TYR A 479 -28.07 -0.57 -30.83
CA TYR A 479 -26.73 -0.03 -30.56
C TYR A 479 -26.20 0.79 -31.76
N ASP A 480 -25.20 1.65 -31.53
CA ASP A 480 -24.56 2.41 -32.61
C ASP A 480 -23.64 1.50 -33.44
N LYS A 481 -23.85 1.45 -34.76
CA LYS A 481 -23.00 0.65 -35.66
C LYS A 481 -21.59 1.21 -35.82
N LYS A 482 -21.27 2.42 -35.37
CA LYS A 482 -19.91 2.99 -35.45
C LYS A 482 -19.08 2.66 -34.21
N ASP A 483 -19.71 2.12 -33.17
CA ASP A 483 -19.06 1.78 -31.91
C ASP A 483 -18.37 0.40 -31.98
N GLU A 484 -17.08 0.39 -32.31
CA GLU A 484 -16.30 -0.85 -32.46
C GLU A 484 -16.17 -1.64 -31.14
N PHE A 485 -16.10 -0.94 -30.00
CA PHE A 485 -16.03 -1.57 -28.69
C PHE A 485 -17.32 -2.35 -28.40
N LEU A 486 -18.47 -1.71 -28.55
CA LEU A 486 -19.76 -2.35 -28.29
C LEU A 486 -20.09 -3.43 -29.34
N LYS A 487 -19.69 -3.22 -30.61
CA LYS A 487 -19.82 -4.23 -31.68
C LYS A 487 -19.18 -5.56 -31.31
N TYR A 488 -18.03 -5.56 -30.63
CA TYR A 488 -17.40 -6.78 -30.15
C TYR A 488 -18.33 -7.58 -29.22
N PHE A 489 -18.83 -6.95 -28.16
CA PHE A 489 -19.72 -7.61 -27.18
C PHE A 489 -21.07 -8.01 -27.77
N VAL A 490 -21.63 -7.20 -28.67
CA VAL A 490 -22.87 -7.53 -29.38
C VAL A 490 -22.73 -8.80 -30.25
N LYS A 491 -21.54 -9.07 -30.81
CA LYS A 491 -21.29 -10.31 -31.56
C LYS A 491 -21.36 -11.55 -30.65
N LEU A 492 -21.01 -11.42 -29.37
CA LEU A 492 -21.06 -12.50 -28.38
C LEU A 492 -22.48 -12.88 -27.96
N LEU A 493 -23.48 -12.03 -28.22
CA LEU A 493 -24.86 -12.30 -27.84
C LEU A 493 -25.50 -13.45 -28.64
N PRO A 494 -26.39 -14.24 -27.99
CA PRO A 494 -27.17 -15.29 -28.63
C PRO A 494 -27.89 -14.86 -29.91
N LYS A 495 -28.03 -15.78 -30.88
CA LYS A 495 -28.65 -15.52 -32.20
C LYS A 495 -30.14 -15.18 -32.13
N ASN A 496 -30.84 -15.59 -31.07
CA ASN A 496 -32.27 -15.32 -30.86
C ASN A 496 -32.56 -13.86 -30.48
N ILE A 497 -31.55 -13.09 -30.06
CA ILE A 497 -31.71 -11.65 -29.76
C ILE A 497 -31.57 -10.86 -31.05
N LYS A 498 -32.62 -10.13 -31.44
CA LYS A 498 -32.60 -9.29 -32.65
C LYS A 498 -31.63 -8.12 -32.47
N LYS A 499 -30.62 -8.03 -33.34
CA LYS A 499 -29.58 -6.99 -33.30
C LYS A 499 -29.95 -5.88 -34.30
N LYS A 500 -30.44 -4.74 -33.81
CA LYS A 500 -30.68 -3.54 -34.63
C LYS A 500 -29.59 -2.53 -34.38
N SER A 501 -29.09 -1.91 -35.44
CA SER A 501 -28.12 -0.84 -35.32
C SER A 501 -28.64 0.46 -35.91
N PHE A 502 -28.20 1.58 -35.35
CA PHE A 502 -28.46 2.92 -35.87
C PHE A 502 -27.15 3.63 -36.23
N SER A 503 -27.26 4.78 -36.92
CA SER A 503 -26.11 5.52 -37.49
C SER A 503 -25.91 6.88 -36.85
#